data_AF-A0A1R1S4J6-F1
#
_entry.id   AF-A0A1R1S4J6-F1
#
_cell.length_a   1.000
_cell.length_b   1.000
_cell.length_c   1.000
_cell.angle_alpha   90.00
_cell.angle_beta   90.00
_cell.angle_gamma   90.00
#
_symmetry.space_group_name_H-M   'P 1'
#
loop_
_entity.id
_entity.type
_entity.pdbx_description
1 polymer ?
#
loop_
_entity_poly.entity_id
_entity_poly.type
_entity_poly.pdbx_seq_one_letter_code
_entity_poly.pdbx_strand_id
1 'polypeptide(L)'
;MIRAAGCVLWRRSARDGRPEIALVHRPRYDDWSHPKGKLKRGEDALRCAVREVGEETGVRCVPGPELPTVRYPVKGRPKEVRYWAAEAVPGHPDEPDERDEPDDRGFAPNVPGVPDAPHIPNAPNVPNDEVDQLVWLLPEEARERLTHAHDRALVDAFLDAVTT
;
A
#
# COMPACT_ATOMS: atom_id res chain seq x y z
N MET A 1 -8.33 22.09 8.70
CA MET A 1 -8.50 20.71 8.21
C MET A 1 -7.15 20.02 8.10
N ILE A 2 -7.06 18.74 8.45
CA ILE A 2 -5.89 17.88 8.19
C ILE A 2 -6.24 17.03 6.97
N ARG A 3 -5.40 17.04 5.94
CA ARG A 3 -5.56 16.21 4.74
C ARG A 3 -4.52 15.09 4.76
N ALA A 4 -4.97 13.89 4.45
CA ALA A 4 -4.15 12.69 4.39
C ALA A 4 -4.58 11.82 3.20
N ALA A 5 -3.70 10.88 2.84
CA ALA A 5 -3.97 9.89 1.83
C ALA A 5 -3.27 8.58 2.18
N GLY A 6 -3.83 7.46 1.72
CA GLY A 6 -3.30 6.13 1.97
C GLY A 6 -3.88 5.10 1.02
N CYS A 7 -3.56 3.83 1.27
CA CYS A 7 -4.04 2.73 0.44
C CYS A 7 -4.59 1.59 1.28
N VAL A 8 -5.59 0.90 0.74
CA VAL A 8 -5.75 -0.53 1.02
C VAL A 8 -4.73 -1.23 0.13
N LEU A 9 -3.54 -1.46 0.69
CA LEU A 9 -2.45 -2.16 0.01
C LEU A 9 -2.79 -3.64 -0.02
N TRP A 10 -2.74 -4.27 -1.19
CA TRP A 10 -3.11 -5.67 -1.35
C TRP A 10 -2.18 -6.41 -2.32
N ARG A 11 -2.18 -7.75 -2.24
CA ARG A 11 -1.50 -8.64 -3.19
C ARG A 11 -2.34 -9.90 -3.41
N ARG A 12 -2.04 -10.67 -4.46
CA ARG A 12 -2.59 -12.03 -4.61
C ARG A 12 -1.76 -13.03 -3.83
N SER A 13 -2.41 -13.87 -3.02
CA SER A 13 -1.75 -14.96 -2.33
C SER A 13 -1.16 -15.95 -3.33
N ALA A 14 0.12 -16.29 -3.19
CA ALA A 14 0.75 -17.30 -4.04
C ALA A 14 0.18 -18.71 -3.82
N ARG A 15 -0.54 -18.93 -2.71
CA ARG A 15 -1.11 -20.23 -2.35
C ARG A 15 -2.41 -20.54 -3.09
N ASP A 16 -3.31 -19.58 -3.15
CA ASP A 16 -4.69 -19.80 -3.65
C ASP A 16 -5.22 -18.64 -4.53
N GLY A 17 -4.41 -17.60 -4.78
CA GLY A 17 -4.78 -16.45 -5.60
C GLY A 17 -5.75 -15.47 -4.93
N ARG A 18 -6.16 -15.70 -3.67
CA ARG A 18 -7.05 -14.79 -2.94
C ARG A 18 -6.33 -13.47 -2.62
N PRO A 19 -7.06 -12.35 -2.53
CA PRO A 19 -6.46 -11.09 -2.13
C PRO A 19 -6.04 -11.14 -0.65
N GLU A 20 -4.81 -10.75 -0.35
CA GLU A 20 -4.31 -10.47 1.00
C GLU A 20 -4.12 -8.95 1.16
N ILE A 21 -4.54 -8.38 2.28
CA ILE A 21 -4.45 -6.97 2.62
C ILE A 21 -3.32 -6.75 3.61
N ALA A 22 -2.48 -5.75 3.36
CA ALA A 22 -1.44 -5.31 4.27
C ALA A 22 -2.00 -4.35 5.33
N LEU A 23 -1.74 -4.66 6.61
CA LEU A 23 -1.99 -3.78 7.74
C LEU A 23 -0.68 -3.44 8.46
N VAL A 24 -0.60 -2.20 8.96
CA VAL A 24 0.52 -1.71 9.76
C VAL A 24 0.11 -1.55 11.22
N HIS A 25 1.00 -1.93 12.13
CA HIS A 25 0.88 -1.62 13.55
C HIS A 25 1.66 -0.35 13.89
N ARG A 26 1.06 0.54 14.67
CA ARG A 26 1.69 1.81 15.08
C ARG A 26 1.89 1.85 16.59
N PRO A 27 3.12 1.64 17.10
CA PRO A 27 3.38 1.47 18.53
C PRO A 27 3.03 2.72 19.35
N ARG A 28 3.05 3.91 18.74
CA ARG A 28 2.64 5.17 19.38
C ARG A 28 1.17 5.16 19.82
N TYR A 29 0.32 4.45 19.08
CA TYR A 29 -1.13 4.42 19.29
C TYR A 29 -1.63 3.05 19.74
N ASP A 30 -0.77 2.02 19.65
CA ASP A 30 -1.11 0.61 19.86
C ASP A 30 -2.32 0.21 19.01
N ASP A 31 -2.29 0.58 17.72
CA ASP A 31 -3.38 0.34 16.78
C ASP A 31 -2.93 -0.27 15.45
N TRP A 32 -3.86 -1.01 14.85
CA TRP A 32 -3.74 -1.57 13.51
C TRP A 32 -4.57 -0.76 12.55
N SER A 33 -3.96 -0.34 11.44
CA SER A 33 -4.62 0.48 10.42
C SER A 33 -4.08 0.22 9.02
N HIS A 34 -4.76 0.75 8.01
CA HIS A 34 -4.23 0.84 6.66
C HIS A 34 -3.10 1.88 6.59
N PRO A 35 -2.07 1.68 5.74
CA PRO A 35 -0.98 2.62 5.60
C PRO A 35 -1.46 3.95 5.00
N LYS A 36 -1.07 5.07 5.62
CA LYS A 36 -1.50 6.42 5.26
C LYS A 36 -0.68 7.48 5.97
N GLY A 37 -0.57 8.65 5.35
CA GLY A 37 -0.01 9.82 6.04
C GLY A 37 -0.49 11.14 5.47
N LYS A 38 0.16 12.22 5.91
CA LYS A 38 -0.32 13.59 5.68
C LYS A 38 0.22 14.10 4.35
N LEU A 39 -0.62 14.82 3.63
CA LEU A 39 -0.17 15.52 2.42
C LEU A 39 0.92 16.54 2.79
N LYS A 40 2.01 16.52 2.03
CA LYS A 40 2.99 17.61 1.98
C LYS A 40 2.36 18.84 1.30
N ARG A 41 2.99 20.01 1.46
CA ARG A 41 2.46 21.27 0.89
C ARG A 41 2.41 21.17 -0.64
N GLY A 42 1.21 21.28 -1.21
CA GLY A 42 0.99 21.21 -2.66
C GLY A 42 1.05 19.79 -3.25
N GLU A 43 1.15 18.76 -2.42
CA GLU A 43 1.21 17.38 -2.86
C GLU A 43 -0.15 16.88 -3.35
N ASP A 44 -0.15 16.15 -4.47
CA ASP A 44 -1.34 15.44 -4.95
C ASP A 44 -1.67 14.25 -4.03
N ALA A 45 -2.95 13.98 -3.81
CA ALA A 45 -3.37 12.97 -2.86
C ALA A 45 -2.99 11.54 -3.28
N LEU A 46 -3.01 11.21 -4.58
CA LEU A 46 -2.60 9.89 -5.06
C LEU A 46 -1.09 9.70 -4.91
N ARG A 47 -0.30 10.72 -5.25
CA ARG A 47 1.16 10.71 -4.99
C ARG A 47 1.47 10.56 -3.50
N CYS A 48 0.73 11.25 -2.63
CA CYS A 48 0.85 11.08 -1.20
C CYS A 48 0.53 9.64 -0.78
N ALA A 49 -0.55 9.03 -1.28
CA ALA A 49 -0.91 7.65 -0.92
C ALA A 49 0.21 6.65 -1.25
N VAL A 50 0.76 6.71 -2.47
CA VAL A 50 1.86 5.83 -2.92
C VAL A 50 3.13 6.05 -2.11
N ARG A 51 3.49 7.32 -1.86
CA ARG A 51 4.65 7.66 -1.04
C ARG A 51 4.54 7.10 0.38
N GLU A 52 3.40 7.32 1.04
CA GLU A 52 3.17 6.87 2.42
C GLU A 52 3.18 5.35 2.53
N VAL A 53 2.65 4.63 1.52
CA VAL A 53 2.80 3.18 1.45
C VAL A 53 4.28 2.79 1.43
N GLY A 54 5.09 3.42 0.57
CA GLY A 54 6.53 3.14 0.51
C GLY A 54 7.25 3.45 1.82
N GLU A 55 6.98 4.62 2.43
CA GLU A 55 7.60 5.05 3.69
C GLU A 55 7.21 4.15 4.88
N GLU A 56 5.93 3.74 5.00
CA GLU A 56 5.44 2.95 6.14
C GLU A 56 5.67 1.45 6.00
N THR A 57 5.71 0.91 4.78
CA THR A 57 5.71 -0.55 4.54
C THR A 57 6.96 -1.06 3.82
N GLY A 58 7.74 -0.19 3.18
CA GLY A 58 8.81 -0.60 2.26
C GLY A 58 8.33 -1.22 0.95
N VAL A 59 7.02 -1.25 0.69
CA VAL A 59 6.42 -1.92 -0.47
C VAL A 59 6.15 -0.93 -1.59
N ARG A 60 6.54 -1.29 -2.83
CA ARG A 60 6.04 -0.61 -4.03
C ARG A 60 4.62 -1.03 -4.36
N CYS A 61 3.81 -0.08 -4.81
CA CYS A 61 2.45 -0.37 -5.22
C CYS A 61 2.05 0.40 -6.48
N VAL A 62 1.10 -0.18 -7.21
CA VAL A 62 0.41 0.47 -8.33
C VAL A 62 -1.02 0.79 -7.87
N PRO A 63 -1.42 2.07 -7.81
CA PRO A 63 -2.76 2.42 -7.42
C PRO A 63 -3.77 2.06 -8.50
N GLY A 64 -4.90 1.51 -8.08
CA GLY A 64 -6.10 1.22 -8.87
C GLY A 64 -7.25 2.16 -8.51
N PRO A 65 -8.49 1.63 -8.36
CA PRO A 65 -9.66 2.45 -8.05
C PRO A 65 -9.54 3.27 -6.76
N GLU A 66 -10.10 4.49 -6.78
CA GLU A 66 -10.29 5.28 -5.56
C GLU A 66 -11.42 4.67 -4.71
N LEU A 67 -11.18 4.60 -3.40
CA LEU A 67 -12.10 4.09 -2.38
C LEU A 67 -12.78 5.25 -1.64
N PRO A 68 -13.86 5.00 -0.87
CA PRO A 68 -14.54 6.04 -0.11
C PRO A 68 -13.60 6.85 0.80
N THR A 69 -13.80 8.16 0.80
CA THR A 69 -13.06 9.08 1.69
C THR A 69 -13.50 8.91 3.15
N VAL A 70 -12.54 8.76 4.05
CA VAL A 70 -12.77 8.65 5.49
C VAL A 70 -12.61 10.02 6.17
N ARG A 71 -13.56 10.40 7.05
CA ARG A 71 -13.53 11.67 7.79
C ARG A 71 -13.77 11.44 9.28
N TYR A 72 -12.88 11.97 10.12
CA TYR A 72 -13.02 11.92 11.58
C TYR A 72 -12.25 13.07 12.26
N PRO A 73 -12.65 13.51 13.47
CA PRO A 73 -11.91 14.51 14.22
C PRO A 73 -10.66 13.90 14.86
N VAL A 74 -9.54 14.64 14.87
CA VAL A 74 -8.32 14.33 15.63
C VAL A 74 -7.98 15.52 16.50
N LYS A 75 -8.03 15.36 17.83
CA LYS A 75 -7.80 16.44 18.81
C LYS A 75 -8.60 17.71 18.47
N GLY A 76 -9.89 17.53 18.13
CA GLY A 76 -10.80 18.62 17.76
C GLY A 76 -10.64 19.18 16.34
N ARG A 77 -9.66 18.72 15.55
CA ARG A 77 -9.46 19.16 14.15
C ARG A 77 -10.02 18.13 13.18
N PRO A 78 -10.86 18.51 12.20
CA PRO A 78 -11.31 17.59 11.16
C PRO A 78 -10.14 17.02 10.35
N LYS A 79 -10.06 15.69 10.24
CA LYS A 79 -9.15 14.95 9.37
C LYS A 79 -9.95 14.27 8.26
N GLU A 80 -9.47 14.42 7.04
CA GLU A 80 -9.99 13.78 5.82
C GLU A 80 -8.87 12.93 5.22
N VAL A 81 -9.18 11.67 4.90
CA VAL A 81 -8.25 10.70 4.32
C VAL A 81 -8.84 10.13 3.04
N ARG A 82 -8.16 10.32 1.92
CA ARG A 82 -8.50 9.67 0.64
C ARG A 82 -7.76 8.34 0.52
N TYR A 83 -8.42 7.34 -0.05
CA TYR A 83 -7.86 5.99 -0.16
C TYR A 83 -7.95 5.45 -1.58
N TRP A 84 -6.98 4.60 -1.94
CA TRP A 84 -7.00 3.81 -3.16
C TRP A 84 -6.80 2.33 -2.84
N ALA A 85 -7.41 1.45 -3.62
CA ALA A 85 -6.92 0.08 -3.69
C ALA A 85 -5.59 0.10 -4.44
N ALA A 86 -4.52 -0.47 -3.89
CA ALA A 86 -3.21 -0.46 -4.53
C ALA A 86 -2.58 -1.85 -4.50
N GLU A 87 -2.23 -2.38 -5.67
CA GLU A 87 -1.63 -3.72 -5.79
C GLU A 87 -0.12 -3.62 -5.55
N ALA A 88 0.40 -4.46 -4.67
CA ALA A 88 1.82 -4.57 -4.40
C ALA A 88 2.54 -5.15 -5.61
N VAL A 89 3.68 -4.56 -5.98
CA VAL A 89 4.51 -5.00 -7.10
C VAL A 89 5.93 -5.33 -6.62
N PRO A 90 6.67 -6.20 -7.35
CA PRO A 90 8.05 -6.53 -7.00
C PRO A 90 8.99 -5.31 -6.91
N GLY A 91 10.06 -5.45 -6.14
CA GLY A 91 11.18 -4.51 -5.98
C GLY A 91 10.96 -3.34 -5.02
N HIS A 92 12.00 -2.52 -4.80
CA HIS A 92 12.05 -1.51 -3.75
C HIS A 92 11.55 -0.12 -4.23
N PRO A 93 10.90 0.70 -3.37
CA PRO A 93 10.44 2.05 -3.73
C PRO A 93 11.49 2.97 -4.36
N ASP A 94 12.75 2.76 -4.01
CA ASP A 94 13.89 3.53 -4.53
C ASP A 94 14.53 2.94 -5.79
N GLU A 95 14.10 1.76 -6.25
CA GLU A 95 14.55 1.23 -7.54
C GLU A 95 13.82 1.93 -8.69
N PRO A 96 14.53 2.41 -9.73
CA PRO A 96 13.89 2.99 -10.90
C PRO A 96 12.94 1.98 -11.57
N ASP A 97 11.80 2.44 -12.07
CA ASP A 97 10.94 1.59 -12.90
C ASP A 97 11.69 1.31 -14.22
N GLU A 98 11.89 0.05 -14.58
CA GLU A 98 12.50 -0.34 -15.87
C GLU A 98 11.74 0.27 -17.07
N ARG A 99 10.48 0.67 -16.88
CA ARG A 99 9.65 1.35 -17.90
C ARG A 99 9.91 2.85 -18.04
N ASP A 100 10.65 3.46 -17.11
CA ASP A 100 11.08 4.86 -17.19
C ASP A 100 12.41 5.03 -17.96
N GLU A 101 13.03 3.95 -18.45
CA GLU A 101 14.16 4.07 -19.36
C GLU A 101 13.69 4.68 -20.71
N PRO A 102 14.30 5.79 -21.17
CA PRO A 102 14.03 6.29 -22.50
C PRO A 102 14.44 5.21 -23.52
N ASP A 103 13.58 4.96 -24.52
CA ASP A 103 13.81 4.04 -25.65
C ASP A 103 15.04 4.48 -26.45
N ASP A 104 16.23 4.18 -25.93
CA ASP A 104 17.49 4.24 -26.66
C ASP A 104 17.88 2.81 -27.00
N ARG A 105 17.11 2.18 -27.90
CA ARG A 105 17.48 0.89 -28.50
C ARG A 105 18.65 1.06 -29.48
N GLY A 106 19.82 1.34 -28.92
CA GLY A 106 21.12 1.02 -29.48
C GLY A 106 21.64 -0.29 -28.88
N PHE A 107 21.29 -1.41 -29.53
CA PHE A 107 22.03 -2.68 -29.59
C PHE A 107 22.87 -3.13 -28.37
N ALA A 108 22.38 -4.14 -27.63
CA ALA A 108 23.24 -5.05 -26.87
C ALA A 108 22.91 -6.52 -27.22
N PRO A 109 23.91 -7.40 -27.39
CA PRO A 109 23.70 -8.76 -27.90
C PRO A 109 23.08 -9.71 -26.85
N ASN A 110 22.32 -10.65 -27.38
CA ASN A 110 21.60 -11.74 -26.73
C ASN A 110 22.43 -12.50 -25.68
N VAL A 111 21.96 -12.56 -24.42
CA VAL A 111 22.55 -13.39 -23.36
C VAL A 111 21.66 -14.63 -23.16
N PRO A 112 22.14 -15.86 -23.41
CA PRO A 112 21.32 -17.06 -23.19
C PRO A 112 21.34 -17.48 -21.71
N GLY A 113 20.16 -17.69 -21.13
CA GLY A 113 19.99 -18.40 -19.85
C GLY A 113 19.18 -17.65 -18.79
N VAL A 114 17.92 -17.32 -19.07
CA VAL A 114 16.98 -16.82 -18.03
C VAL A 114 16.44 -18.01 -17.26
N PRO A 115 16.78 -18.21 -15.97
CA PRO A 115 16.06 -19.16 -15.11
C PRO A 115 14.81 -18.46 -14.53
N ASP A 116 13.83 -19.29 -14.19
CA ASP A 116 12.47 -19.04 -13.72
C ASP A 116 12.14 -17.68 -13.06
N ALA A 117 10.94 -17.19 -13.40
CA ALA A 117 10.34 -15.95 -12.89
C ALA A 117 10.60 -15.72 -11.39
N PRO A 118 10.89 -14.48 -10.96
CA PRO A 118 11.27 -14.24 -9.57
C PRO A 118 10.14 -14.61 -8.64
N HIS A 119 10.37 -15.68 -7.87
CA HIS A 119 9.77 -15.91 -6.56
C HIS A 119 9.80 -14.57 -5.82
N ILE A 120 8.64 -13.98 -5.50
CA ILE A 120 8.59 -12.78 -4.66
C ILE A 120 9.26 -13.19 -3.34
N PRO A 121 10.51 -12.79 -3.06
CA PRO A 121 11.10 -13.06 -1.78
C PRO A 121 10.28 -12.22 -0.79
N ASN A 122 9.89 -12.80 0.34
CA ASN A 122 9.29 -12.08 1.47
C ASN A 122 9.90 -10.68 1.54
N ALA A 123 9.16 -9.61 1.22
CA ALA A 123 9.67 -8.26 1.36
C ALA A 123 10.08 -8.07 2.83
N PRO A 124 11.38 -7.92 3.19
CA PRO A 124 11.76 -7.76 4.58
C PRO A 124 11.99 -6.28 4.93
N ASN A 125 11.41 -5.90 6.06
CA ASN A 125 11.53 -4.68 6.88
C ASN A 125 10.81 -3.41 6.39
N VAL A 126 10.18 -2.60 7.27
CA VAL A 126 10.90 -1.82 8.31
C VAL A 126 10.07 -1.58 9.60
N PRO A 127 10.59 -1.94 10.80
CA PRO A 127 10.35 -1.17 12.01
C PRO A 127 10.94 0.23 11.82
N ASN A 128 10.11 1.22 11.53
CA ASN A 128 10.50 2.63 11.53
C ASN A 128 9.92 3.33 12.77
N ASP A 129 10.15 4.64 12.90
CA ASP A 129 9.67 5.40 14.07
C ASP A 129 8.13 5.44 14.19
N GLU A 130 7.40 5.11 13.11
CA GLU A 130 5.93 5.13 13.01
C GLU A 130 5.27 3.75 12.96
N VAL A 131 5.92 2.74 12.37
CA VAL A 131 5.40 1.38 12.16
C VAL A 131 6.42 0.36 12.65
N ASP A 132 6.03 -0.57 13.53
CA ASP A 132 6.91 -1.65 14.03
C ASP A 132 6.58 -3.03 13.43
N GLN A 133 5.37 -3.20 12.86
CA GLN A 133 4.93 -4.46 12.27
C GLN A 133 4.09 -4.23 11.01
N LEU A 134 4.29 -5.11 10.04
CA LEU A 134 3.48 -5.26 8.83
C LEU A 134 2.97 -6.69 8.74
N VAL A 135 1.66 -6.87 8.52
CA VAL A 135 1.05 -8.19 8.32
C VAL A 135 0.23 -8.21 7.05
N TRP A 136 0.28 -9.33 6.33
CA TRP A 136 -0.59 -9.65 5.21
C TRP A 136 -1.67 -10.61 5.69
N LEU A 137 -2.94 -10.24 5.52
CA LEU A 137 -4.08 -10.97 6.07
C LEU A 137 -5.14 -11.18 5.00
N LEU A 138 -5.93 -12.25 5.10
CA LEU A 138 -7.14 -12.38 4.32
C LEU A 138 -8.12 -11.24 4.67
N PRO A 139 -9.07 -10.87 3.79
CA PRO A 139 -9.97 -9.74 4.03
C PRO A 139 -10.76 -9.88 5.33
N GLU A 140 -11.23 -11.09 5.64
CA GLU A 140 -11.92 -11.41 6.90
C GLU A 140 -11.04 -11.16 8.13
N GLU A 141 -9.78 -11.62 8.10
CA GLU A 141 -8.81 -11.47 9.19
C GLU A 141 -8.35 -10.01 9.33
N ALA A 142 -8.17 -9.30 8.21
CA ALA A 142 -7.83 -7.88 8.21
C ALA A 142 -8.94 -7.06 8.87
N ARG A 143 -10.22 -7.38 8.57
CA ARG A 143 -11.37 -6.73 9.20
C ARG A 143 -11.40 -6.93 10.71
N GLU A 144 -11.09 -8.14 11.19
CA GLU A 144 -11.01 -8.44 12.62
C GLU A 144 -9.83 -7.75 13.30
N ARG A 145 -8.68 -7.64 12.61
CA ARG A 145 -7.47 -7.04 13.17
C ARG A 145 -7.53 -5.51 13.27
N LEU A 146 -8.20 -4.84 12.32
CA LEU A 146 -8.30 -3.39 12.27
C LEU A 146 -8.96 -2.79 13.52
N THR A 147 -8.29 -1.83 14.15
CA THR A 147 -8.76 -1.21 15.40
C THR A 147 -10.01 -0.34 15.17
N HIS A 148 -10.03 0.46 14.11
CA HIS A 148 -11.08 1.47 13.89
C HIS A 148 -12.15 1.02 12.90
N ALA A 149 -13.42 1.33 13.20
CA ALA A 149 -14.56 0.97 12.36
C ALA A 149 -14.50 1.55 10.94
N HIS A 150 -13.95 2.76 10.79
CA HIS A 150 -13.80 3.39 9.48
C HIS A 150 -12.76 2.69 8.60
N ASP A 151 -11.72 2.10 9.20
CA ASP A 151 -10.76 1.30 8.44
C ASP A 151 -11.37 -0.04 8.03
N ARG A 152 -12.21 -0.65 8.88
CA ARG A 152 -12.93 -1.89 8.56
C ARG A 152 -13.84 -1.72 7.34
N ALA A 153 -14.52 -0.58 7.23
CA ALA A 153 -15.39 -0.28 6.08
C ALA A 153 -14.62 -0.19 4.75
N LEU A 154 -13.32 0.13 4.78
CA LEU A 154 -12.48 0.14 3.57
C LEU A 154 -12.19 -1.27 3.05
N VAL A 155 -12.24 -2.30 3.89
CA VAL A 155 -12.10 -3.69 3.43
C VAL A 155 -13.28 -4.08 2.53
N ASP A 156 -14.50 -3.72 2.92
CA ASP A 156 -15.70 -3.99 2.10
C ASP A 156 -15.62 -3.23 0.77
N ALA A 157 -15.31 -1.93 0.83
CA ALA A 157 -15.16 -1.11 -0.37
C ALA A 157 -14.05 -1.60 -1.31
N PHE A 158 -12.96 -2.13 -0.75
CA PHE A 158 -11.90 -2.76 -1.52
C PHE A 158 -12.42 -4.00 -2.26
N LEU A 159 -13.12 -4.90 -1.57
CA LEU A 159 -13.66 -6.12 -2.18
C LEU A 159 -14.62 -5.79 -3.32
N ASP A 160 -15.53 -4.83 -3.13
CA ASP A 160 -16.44 -4.37 -4.18
C ASP A 160 -15.67 -3.84 -5.41
N ALA A 161 -14.56 -3.12 -5.18
CA ALA A 161 -13.81 -2.45 -6.24
C ALA A 161 -12.89 -3.38 -7.06
N VAL A 162 -12.38 -4.48 -6.48
CA VAL A 162 -11.39 -5.34 -7.16
C VAL A 162 -11.91 -6.71 -7.60
N THR A 163 -13.17 -7.01 -7.29
CA THR A 163 -13.83 -8.27 -7.69
C THR A 163 -14.89 -8.09 -8.79
N THR A 164 -15.12 -6.84 -9.21
CA THR A 164 -16.00 -6.46 -10.34
C THR A 164 -15.22 -6.43 -11.64
#